data_AF-A0A562NLW4-F1
#
_entry.id   AF-A0A562NLW4-F1
#
_cell.length_a   1.000
_cell.length_b   1.000
_cell.length_c   1.000
_cell.angle_alpha   90.00
_cell.angle_beta   90.00
_cell.angle_gamma   90.00
#
_symmetry.space_group_name_H-M   'P 1'
#
loop_
_entity.id
_entity.type
_entity.pdbx_description
1 polymer ?
#
loop_
_entity_poly.entity_id
_entity_poly.type
_entity_poly.pdbx_seq_one_letter_code
_entity_poly.pdbx_strand_id
1 'polypeptide(L)'
;MTATTLLRLPTLQPRPLIVAAIGAMILYAGLAVPADLSGQARASLVAVALAMLGWIGTRLPESLVALAAVLGLVLSGVLTEQTLFEALGSELIWLLLSAFVIAAVLKDARLTERLIAPILRRPVRLDLFFLLLTFAIAATAFVLPSTSGRAALLMPIFVALIPALPDPRLVRPLALLFPTVILLSAGASLIGAGAHLLAVESIRAATGLRIGYLDWALLGLPFALLASLAGCLLILWIFVPAGLRSVRIVAPEAAEIPDDLRARQRRIAIVLALVVGLWLTAGLHGLGIALTALIGALVLLTKPFTPRKTKEMFRAVDVELLLYMAATVLLAQAMTQTGADRWLAQAAIGVLPASLAQSLPAVAVLLSVIAVAAHLLSPHARPGRRC
;
A
#
# COMPACT_ATOMS: atom_id res chain seq x y z
N MET A 1 51.03 -2.46 -35.56
CA MET A 1 49.65 -2.04 -35.88
C MET A 1 48.89 -3.30 -36.31
N THR A 2 48.12 -3.90 -35.42
CA THR A 2 47.33 -5.10 -35.70
C THR A 2 45.86 -4.84 -35.38
N ALA A 3 45.03 -5.19 -36.37
CA ALA A 3 43.60 -4.97 -36.43
C ALA A 3 42.85 -5.97 -35.53
N THR A 4 42.47 -5.57 -34.32
CA THR A 4 41.52 -6.32 -33.48
C THR A 4 40.84 -5.41 -32.47
N THR A 5 40.21 -4.34 -32.96
CA THR A 5 39.20 -3.60 -32.17
C THR A 5 37.85 -3.78 -32.87
N LEU A 6 37.42 -5.03 -33.00
CA LEU A 6 36.05 -5.33 -33.39
C LEU A 6 35.14 -4.82 -32.28
N LEU A 7 34.22 -3.92 -32.65
CA LEU A 7 33.11 -3.47 -31.83
C LEU A 7 32.45 -4.70 -31.17
N ARG A 8 32.65 -4.86 -29.86
CA ARG A 8 31.72 -5.65 -29.06
C ARG A 8 30.40 -4.87 -29.05
N LEU A 9 29.53 -5.20 -29.99
CA LEU A 9 28.13 -4.81 -29.91
C LEU A 9 27.63 -5.21 -28.51
N PRO A 10 26.98 -4.31 -27.76
CA PRO A 10 26.45 -4.65 -26.45
C PRO A 10 25.51 -5.83 -26.64
N THR A 11 25.88 -6.98 -26.08
CA THR A 11 25.02 -8.16 -26.08
C THR A 11 23.75 -7.78 -25.31
N LEU A 12 22.69 -7.44 -26.04
CA LEU A 12 21.39 -7.13 -25.48
C LEU A 12 21.00 -8.29 -24.58
N GLN A 13 20.81 -8.02 -23.29
CA GLN A 13 20.37 -9.06 -22.37
C GLN A 13 19.05 -9.65 -22.90
N PRO A 14 18.80 -10.96 -22.77
CA PRO A 14 17.61 -11.59 -23.36
C PRO A 14 16.30 -11.03 -22.80
N ARG A 15 16.33 -10.49 -21.58
CA ARG A 15 15.14 -9.94 -20.89
C ARG A 15 14.51 -8.71 -21.57
N PRO A 16 15.22 -7.60 -21.84
CA PRO A 16 14.63 -6.45 -22.53
C PRO A 16 14.11 -6.80 -23.92
N LEU A 17 14.76 -7.74 -24.63
CA LEU A 17 14.29 -8.22 -25.93
C LEU A 17 12.97 -9.00 -25.82
N ILE A 18 12.84 -9.88 -24.83
CA ILE A 18 11.59 -10.61 -24.56
C ILE A 18 10.47 -9.64 -24.18
N VAL A 19 10.75 -8.66 -23.32
CA VAL A 19 9.76 -7.65 -22.93
C VAL A 19 9.34 -6.80 -24.13
N ALA A 20 10.29 -6.37 -24.97
CA ALA A 20 9.97 -5.63 -26.19
C ALA A 20 9.15 -6.47 -27.18
N ALA A 21 9.47 -7.76 -27.33
CA ALA A 21 8.72 -8.68 -28.18
C ALA A 21 7.29 -8.90 -27.68
N ILE A 22 7.09 -9.09 -26.36
CA ILE A 22 5.75 -9.19 -25.76
C ILE A 22 5.01 -7.86 -25.89
N GLY A 23 5.68 -6.72 -25.72
CA GLY A 23 5.07 -5.40 -25.91
C GLY A 23 4.62 -5.17 -27.35
N ALA A 24 5.44 -5.54 -28.33
CA ALA A 24 5.08 -5.51 -29.74
C ALA A 24 3.92 -6.47 -30.06
N MET A 25 3.90 -7.65 -29.43
CA MET A 25 2.80 -8.60 -29.54
C MET A 25 1.51 -8.06 -28.94
N ILE A 26 1.55 -7.38 -27.78
CA ILE A 26 0.38 -6.72 -27.17
C ILE A 26 -0.14 -5.60 -28.08
N LEU A 27 0.75 -4.78 -28.64
CA LEU A 27 0.38 -3.74 -29.60
C LEU A 27 -0.28 -4.33 -30.84
N TYR A 28 0.31 -5.38 -31.42
CA TYR A 28 -0.24 -6.09 -32.57
C TYR A 28 -1.59 -6.76 -32.25
N ALA A 29 -1.70 -7.43 -31.10
CA ALA A 29 -2.93 -8.04 -30.64
C ALA A 29 -4.03 -6.99 -30.42
N GLY A 30 -3.68 -5.79 -29.93
CA GLY A 30 -4.57 -4.64 -29.82
C GLY A 30 -5.22 -4.21 -31.14
N LEU A 31 -4.49 -4.34 -32.25
CA LEU A 31 -5.02 -4.10 -33.60
C LEU A 31 -5.92 -5.25 -34.08
N ALA A 32 -5.68 -6.47 -33.60
CA ALA A 32 -6.42 -7.68 -33.95
C ALA A 32 -7.62 -8.00 -33.02
N VAL A 33 -7.85 -7.22 -31.95
CA VAL A 33 -9.03 -7.35 -31.08
C VAL A 33 -10.31 -7.22 -31.93
N PRO A 34 -11.34 -8.04 -31.69
CA PRO A 34 -12.56 -8.06 -32.51
C PRO A 34 -13.25 -6.70 -32.66
N ALA A 35 -13.98 -6.54 -33.78
CA ALA A 35 -14.62 -5.30 -34.24
C ALA A 35 -15.72 -4.74 -33.31
N ASP A 36 -16.12 -5.51 -32.31
CA ASP A 36 -17.09 -5.14 -31.28
C ASP A 36 -16.53 -4.10 -30.29
N LEU A 37 -15.21 -3.99 -30.15
CA LEU A 37 -14.57 -3.01 -29.26
C LEU A 37 -14.20 -1.70 -29.97
N SER A 38 -14.61 -0.58 -29.39
CA SER A 38 -14.23 0.76 -29.88
C SER A 38 -12.71 0.96 -29.90
N GLY A 39 -12.21 1.80 -30.81
CA GLY A 39 -10.77 2.09 -30.89
C GLY A 39 -10.20 2.63 -29.58
N GLN A 40 -10.98 3.44 -28.85
CA GLN A 40 -10.60 3.95 -27.53
C GLN A 40 -10.52 2.84 -26.48
N ALA A 41 -11.48 1.90 -26.46
CA ALA A 41 -11.45 0.76 -25.55
C ALA A 41 -10.25 -0.16 -25.79
N ARG A 42 -9.86 -0.35 -27.06
CA ARG A 42 -8.66 -1.10 -27.42
C ARG A 42 -7.39 -0.40 -26.93
N ALA A 43 -7.31 0.91 -27.12
CA ALA A 43 -6.19 1.71 -26.63
C ALA A 43 -6.08 1.64 -25.10
N SER A 44 -7.19 1.68 -24.36
CA SER A 44 -7.23 1.46 -22.91
C SER A 44 -6.71 0.09 -22.50
N LEU A 45 -7.17 -1.00 -23.15
CA LEU A 45 -6.68 -2.36 -22.88
C LEU A 45 -5.19 -2.49 -23.14
N VAL A 46 -4.72 -1.97 -24.27
CA VAL A 46 -3.31 -2.01 -24.66
C VAL A 46 -2.46 -1.23 -23.65
N ALA A 47 -2.89 -0.03 -23.24
CA ALA A 47 -2.16 0.76 -22.27
C ALA A 47 -2.02 0.04 -20.91
N VAL A 48 -3.10 -0.58 -20.41
CA VAL A 48 -3.06 -1.37 -19.17
C VAL A 48 -2.20 -2.62 -19.32
N ALA A 49 -2.32 -3.34 -20.43
CA ALA A 49 -1.51 -4.54 -20.69
C ALA A 49 -0.01 -4.19 -20.79
N LEU A 50 0.35 -3.08 -21.44
CA LEU A 50 1.72 -2.57 -21.49
C LEU A 50 2.21 -2.10 -20.12
N ALA A 51 1.35 -1.46 -19.30
CA ALA A 51 1.70 -1.09 -17.94
C ALA A 51 1.99 -2.33 -17.07
N MET A 52 1.14 -3.35 -17.14
CA MET A 52 1.35 -4.64 -16.45
C MET A 52 2.65 -5.31 -16.90
N LEU A 53 2.90 -5.36 -18.20
CA LEU A 53 4.16 -5.87 -18.75
C LEU A 53 5.36 -5.05 -18.26
N GLY A 54 5.21 -3.73 -18.17
CA GLY A 54 6.22 -2.82 -17.64
C GLY A 54 6.57 -3.15 -16.19
N TRP A 55 5.56 -3.26 -15.31
CA TRP A 55 5.74 -3.57 -13.89
C TRP A 55 6.35 -4.97 -13.65
N ILE A 56 5.95 -5.97 -14.45
CA ILE A 56 6.42 -7.36 -14.29
C ILE A 56 7.78 -7.57 -14.97
N GLY A 57 7.94 -7.01 -16.17
CA GLY A 57 9.01 -7.32 -17.10
C GLY A 57 10.23 -6.42 -16.99
N THR A 58 10.06 -5.17 -16.55
CA THR A 58 11.14 -4.17 -16.54
C THR A 58 11.70 -3.91 -15.13
N ARG A 59 12.69 -3.02 -15.05
CA ARG A 59 13.20 -2.47 -13.78
C ARG A 59 12.85 -0.99 -13.62
N LEU A 60 11.95 -0.49 -14.46
CA LEU A 60 11.55 0.91 -14.42
C LEU A 60 10.80 1.18 -13.10
N PRO A 61 10.94 2.40 -12.54
CA PRO A 61 10.08 2.87 -11.45
C PRO A 61 8.60 2.71 -11.81
N GLU A 62 7.79 2.30 -10.83
CA GLU A 62 6.36 1.97 -11.05
C GLU A 62 5.57 3.18 -11.56
N SER A 63 5.90 4.36 -11.01
CA SER A 63 5.37 5.66 -11.44
C SER A 63 5.66 5.97 -12.90
N LEU A 64 6.87 5.70 -13.39
CA LEU A 64 7.24 5.98 -14.78
C LEU A 64 6.47 5.08 -15.75
N VAL A 65 6.28 3.80 -15.40
CA VAL A 65 5.45 2.88 -16.21
C VAL A 65 4.01 3.37 -16.27
N ALA A 66 3.44 3.75 -15.12
CA ALA A 66 2.06 4.23 -15.04
C ALA A 66 1.88 5.54 -15.84
N LEU A 67 2.79 6.51 -15.65
CA LEU A 67 2.75 7.80 -16.36
C LEU A 67 2.94 7.64 -17.87
N ALA A 68 3.83 6.74 -18.31
CA ALA A 68 4.01 6.47 -19.74
C ALA A 68 2.74 5.88 -20.38
N ALA A 69 2.06 4.96 -19.68
CA ALA A 69 0.79 4.40 -20.14
C ALA A 69 -0.31 5.47 -20.21
N VAL A 70 -0.42 6.33 -19.19
CA VAL A 70 -1.37 7.46 -19.19
C VAL A 70 -1.05 8.46 -20.30
N LEU A 71 0.23 8.78 -20.52
CA LEU A 71 0.65 9.65 -21.62
C LEU A 71 0.24 9.06 -22.98
N GLY A 72 0.43 7.75 -23.17
CA GLY A 72 -0.07 7.06 -24.37
C GLY A 72 -1.58 7.21 -24.55
N LEU A 73 -2.36 7.13 -23.47
CA LEU A 73 -3.81 7.34 -23.53
C LEU A 73 -4.20 8.77 -23.88
N VAL A 74 -3.50 9.77 -23.34
CA VAL A 74 -3.71 11.18 -23.69
C VAL A 74 -3.40 11.42 -25.17
N LEU A 75 -2.25 10.92 -25.65
CA LEU A 75 -1.84 11.05 -27.05
C LEU A 75 -2.79 10.31 -28.02
N SER A 76 -3.42 9.22 -27.57
CA SER A 76 -4.44 8.50 -28.35
C SER A 76 -5.83 9.16 -28.35
N GLY A 77 -6.02 10.22 -27.57
CA GLY A 77 -7.31 10.90 -27.44
C GLY A 77 -8.35 10.15 -26.58
N VAL A 78 -7.94 9.12 -25.83
CA VAL A 78 -8.80 8.43 -24.86
C VAL A 78 -9.00 9.29 -23.62
N LEU A 79 -7.92 9.92 -23.15
CA LEU A 79 -7.95 10.88 -22.05
C LEU A 79 -7.63 12.28 -22.58
N THR A 80 -8.15 13.30 -21.92
CA THR A 80 -7.79 14.70 -22.22
C THR A 80 -6.64 15.17 -21.34
N GLU A 81 -5.91 16.20 -21.78
CA GLU A 81 -4.91 16.87 -20.95
C GLU A 81 -5.52 17.42 -19.65
N GLN A 82 -6.75 17.94 -19.73
CA GLN A 82 -7.49 18.41 -18.57
C GLN A 82 -7.70 17.28 -17.56
N THR A 83 -8.12 16.09 -18.00
CA THR A 83 -8.30 14.93 -17.12
C THR A 83 -6.99 14.50 -16.47
N LEU A 84 -5.87 14.54 -17.20
CA LEU A 84 -4.54 14.27 -16.66
C LEU A 84 -4.18 15.25 -15.52
N PHE A 85 -4.38 16.54 -15.72
CA PHE A 85 -4.03 17.55 -14.72
C PHE A 85 -4.99 17.56 -13.52
N GLU A 86 -6.28 17.31 -13.75
CA GLU A 86 -7.29 17.20 -12.69
C GLU A 86 -7.00 16.05 -11.72
N ALA A 87 -6.36 14.96 -12.18
CA ALA A 87 -6.01 13.83 -11.32
C ALA A 87 -5.12 14.22 -10.12
N LEU A 88 -4.23 15.18 -10.29
CA LEU A 88 -3.38 15.70 -9.20
C LEU A 88 -4.17 16.51 -8.16
N GLY A 89 -5.34 17.04 -8.53
CA GLY A 89 -6.25 17.74 -7.63
C GLY A 89 -7.20 16.83 -6.86
N SER A 90 -7.15 15.51 -7.10
CA SER A 90 -8.10 14.56 -6.52
C SER A 90 -8.01 14.45 -4.99
N GLU A 91 -9.15 14.09 -4.37
CA GLU A 91 -9.25 13.86 -2.92
C GLU A 91 -8.20 12.86 -2.41
N LEU A 92 -7.93 11.82 -3.22
CA LEU A 92 -6.93 10.81 -2.92
C LEU A 92 -5.52 11.42 -2.72
N ILE A 93 -5.12 12.37 -3.59
CA ILE A 93 -3.78 12.95 -3.55
C ILE A 93 -3.60 13.81 -2.32
N TRP A 94 -4.63 14.60 -1.99
CA TRP A 94 -4.65 15.41 -0.76
C TRP A 94 -4.65 14.56 0.50
N LEU A 95 -5.35 13.43 0.50
CA LEU A 95 -5.34 12.49 1.61
C LEU A 95 -3.96 11.86 1.81
N LEU A 96 -3.33 11.35 0.75
CA LEU A 96 -1.99 10.76 0.81
C LEU A 96 -0.94 11.79 1.26
N LEU A 97 -0.97 12.99 0.68
CA LEU A 97 -0.08 14.09 1.07
C LEU A 97 -0.18 14.40 2.57
N SER A 98 -1.40 14.62 3.04
CA SER A 98 -1.67 14.95 4.44
C SER A 98 -1.19 13.84 5.37
N ALA A 99 -1.45 12.61 4.99
CA ALA A 99 -1.14 11.48 5.84
C ALA A 99 0.37 11.13 5.82
N PHE A 100 1.12 11.42 4.74
CA PHE A 100 2.59 11.40 4.76
C PHE A 100 3.18 12.46 5.69
N VAL A 101 2.62 13.68 5.68
CA VAL A 101 3.02 14.74 6.60
C VAL A 101 2.78 14.33 8.04
N ILE A 102 1.58 13.80 8.35
CA ILE A 102 1.26 13.24 9.67
C ILE A 102 2.30 12.18 10.05
N ALA A 103 2.57 11.22 9.15
CA ALA A 103 3.57 10.18 9.40
C ALA A 103 4.98 10.74 9.70
N ALA A 104 5.39 11.79 9.01
CA ALA A 104 6.66 12.47 9.25
C ALA A 104 6.73 13.09 10.65
N VAL A 105 5.65 13.75 11.08
CA VAL A 105 5.55 14.33 12.44
C VAL A 105 5.60 13.24 13.51
N LEU A 106 4.92 12.12 13.29
CA LEU A 106 4.90 10.98 14.22
C LEU A 106 6.29 10.36 14.37
N LYS A 107 7.00 10.21 13.26
CA LYS A 107 8.39 9.74 13.23
C LYS A 107 9.31 10.68 13.98
N ASP A 108 9.20 11.98 13.73
CA ASP A 108 10.02 13.00 14.42
C ASP A 108 9.74 13.04 15.93
N ALA A 109 8.48 12.83 16.34
CA ALA A 109 8.10 12.78 17.75
C ALA A 109 8.40 11.44 18.44
N ARG A 110 8.98 10.45 17.73
CA ARG A 110 9.27 9.10 18.25
C ARG A 110 8.04 8.44 18.90
N LEU A 111 6.84 8.73 18.38
CA LEU A 111 5.59 8.34 19.03
C LEU A 111 5.44 6.81 19.11
N THR A 112 5.91 6.10 18.08
CA THR A 112 5.84 4.63 18.01
C THR A 112 6.71 3.94 19.04
N GLU A 113 7.88 4.52 19.35
CA GLU A 113 8.74 4.01 20.42
C GLU A 113 8.03 4.10 21.78
N ARG A 114 7.31 5.21 22.02
CA ARG A 114 6.46 5.36 23.21
C ARG A 114 5.30 4.36 23.24
N LEU A 115 4.67 4.04 22.10
CA LEU A 115 3.55 3.10 22.06
C LEU A 115 3.98 1.69 22.46
N ILE A 116 5.22 1.30 22.15
CA ILE A 116 5.71 -0.06 22.37
C ILE A 116 6.50 -0.18 23.68
N ALA A 117 7.06 0.92 24.20
CA ALA A 117 7.79 0.93 25.48
C ALA A 117 7.04 0.26 26.66
N PRO A 118 5.72 0.43 26.86
CA PRO A 118 4.99 -0.28 27.92
C PRO A 118 5.00 -1.80 27.78
N ILE A 119 4.98 -2.32 26.55
CA ILE A 119 5.06 -3.76 26.25
C ILE A 119 6.41 -4.33 26.69
N LEU A 120 7.44 -3.49 26.70
CA LEU A 120 8.82 -3.85 27.01
C LEU A 120 9.18 -3.76 28.50
N ARG A 121 8.38 -3.05 29.30
CA ARG A 121 8.68 -2.78 30.72
C ARG A 121 8.37 -3.93 31.68
N ARG A 122 7.62 -4.95 31.24
CA ARG A 122 7.25 -6.08 32.09
C ARG A 122 7.73 -7.38 31.50
N PRO A 123 8.24 -8.31 32.33
CA PRO A 123 8.61 -9.64 31.87
C PRO A 123 7.36 -10.38 31.39
N VAL A 124 7.19 -10.47 30.08
CA VAL A 124 6.06 -11.14 29.43
C VAL A 124 6.55 -12.41 28.74
N ARG A 125 5.70 -13.45 28.74
CA ARG A 125 5.96 -14.67 27.97
C ARG A 125 6.10 -14.33 26.48
N LEU A 126 6.97 -15.03 25.76
CA LEU A 126 7.27 -14.78 24.35
C LEU A 126 6.01 -14.85 23.46
N ASP A 127 5.13 -15.83 23.68
CA ASP A 127 3.86 -15.96 22.98
C ASP A 127 2.98 -14.72 23.13
N LEU A 128 2.77 -14.28 24.38
CA LEU A 128 2.01 -13.07 24.70
C LEU A 128 2.69 -11.81 24.15
N PHE A 129 4.03 -11.75 24.17
CA PHE A 129 4.79 -10.65 23.60
C PHE A 129 4.51 -10.48 22.10
N PHE A 130 4.56 -11.58 21.34
CA PHE A 130 4.25 -11.57 19.90
C PHE A 130 2.81 -11.12 19.62
N LEU A 131 1.85 -11.55 20.46
CA LEU A 131 0.46 -11.11 20.36
C LEU A 131 0.30 -9.62 20.65
N LEU A 132 0.87 -9.12 21.75
CA LEU A 132 0.82 -7.70 22.10
C LEU A 132 1.46 -6.83 21.01
N LEU A 133 2.59 -7.29 20.46
CA LEU A 133 3.26 -6.61 19.35
C LEU A 133 2.42 -6.63 18.08
N THR A 134 1.69 -7.73 17.82
CA THR A 134 0.72 -7.83 16.71
C THR A 134 -0.36 -6.75 16.83
N PHE A 135 -0.98 -6.62 18.00
CA PHE A 135 -1.99 -5.58 18.24
C PHE A 135 -1.41 -4.17 18.10
N ALA A 136 -0.22 -3.93 18.66
CA ALA A 136 0.43 -2.62 18.57
C ALA A 136 0.76 -2.24 17.11
N ILE A 137 1.30 -3.16 16.33
CA ILE A 137 1.58 -2.95 14.90
C ILE A 137 0.27 -2.75 14.13
N ALA A 138 -0.74 -3.58 14.39
CA ALA A 138 -2.04 -3.47 13.70
C ALA A 138 -2.72 -2.13 13.95
N ALA A 139 -2.68 -1.61 15.18
CA ALA A 139 -3.25 -0.31 15.53
C ALA A 139 -2.67 0.84 14.70
N THR A 140 -1.41 0.75 14.26
CA THR A 140 -0.80 1.79 13.41
C THR A 140 -1.48 1.95 12.04
N ALA A 141 -2.24 0.96 11.57
CA ALA A 141 -2.97 1.02 10.30
C ALA A 141 -4.03 2.13 10.28
N PHE A 142 -4.58 2.49 11.44
CA PHE A 142 -5.64 3.51 11.57
C PHE A 142 -5.12 4.94 11.55
N VAL A 143 -3.80 5.12 11.52
CA VAL A 143 -3.16 6.42 11.67
C VAL A 143 -2.19 6.71 10.53
N LEU A 144 -1.49 5.68 10.04
CA LEU A 144 -0.44 5.84 9.05
C LEU A 144 -0.87 5.31 7.68
N PRO A 145 -0.82 6.13 6.62
CA PRO A 145 -1.50 5.88 5.34
C PRO A 145 -0.71 5.00 4.36
N SER A 146 0.18 4.13 4.84
CA SER A 146 1.11 3.42 3.96
C SER A 146 1.78 2.25 4.65
N THR A 147 1.80 1.10 3.99
CA THR A 147 2.52 -0.08 4.44
C THR A 147 4.03 0.16 4.50
N SER A 148 4.62 0.80 3.49
CA SER A 148 6.04 1.15 3.46
C SER A 148 6.40 2.19 4.53
N GLY A 149 5.54 3.20 4.72
CA GLY A 149 5.69 4.19 5.78
C GLY A 149 5.67 3.55 7.17
N ARG A 150 4.77 2.60 7.41
CA ARG A 150 4.68 1.84 8.67
C ARG A 150 5.92 0.97 8.88
N ALA A 151 6.42 0.32 7.83
CA ALA A 151 7.66 -0.46 7.90
C ALA A 151 8.87 0.43 8.28
N ALA A 152 9.01 1.59 7.65
CA ALA A 152 10.08 2.53 7.97
C ALA A 152 9.98 3.10 9.40
N LEU A 153 8.75 3.34 9.88
CA LEU A 153 8.48 3.83 11.23
C LEU A 153 8.76 2.76 12.31
N LEU A 154 8.48 1.49 11.99
CA LEU A 154 8.63 0.36 12.91
C LEU A 154 10.03 -0.27 12.89
N MET A 155 10.85 0.03 11.88
CA MET A 155 12.22 -0.47 11.75
C MET A 155 13.11 -0.19 12.98
N PRO A 156 13.14 1.04 13.56
CA PRO A 156 13.95 1.29 14.76
C PRO A 156 13.53 0.44 15.95
N ILE A 157 12.22 0.16 16.07
CA ILE A 157 11.70 -0.72 17.12
C ILE A 157 12.16 -2.15 16.88
N PHE A 158 12.01 -2.67 15.65
CA PHE A 158 12.51 -3.99 15.30
C PHE A 158 14.00 -4.15 15.70
N VAL A 159 14.84 -3.18 15.34
CA VAL A 159 16.27 -3.19 15.68
C VAL A 159 16.51 -3.14 17.19
N ALA A 160 15.76 -2.31 17.92
CA ALA A 160 15.87 -2.20 19.37
C ALA A 160 15.44 -3.48 20.12
N LEU A 161 14.58 -4.31 19.51
CA LEU A 161 14.13 -5.57 20.09
C LEU A 161 15.13 -6.71 19.90
N ILE A 162 16.00 -6.66 18.90
CA ILE A 162 16.98 -7.73 18.63
C ILE A 162 17.82 -8.09 19.87
N PRO A 163 18.48 -7.14 20.57
CA PRO A 163 19.28 -7.46 21.76
C PRO A 163 18.45 -7.91 22.97
N ALA A 164 17.13 -7.67 22.96
CA ALA A 164 16.21 -8.12 24.01
C ALA A 164 15.85 -9.61 23.90
N LEU A 165 16.10 -10.24 22.75
CA LEU A 165 15.67 -11.60 22.51
C LEU A 165 16.53 -12.58 23.30
N PRO A 166 15.92 -13.54 24.02
CA PRO A 166 16.66 -14.52 24.83
C PRO A 166 17.44 -15.54 23.98
N ASP A 167 17.16 -15.62 22.68
CA ASP A 167 17.80 -16.56 21.75
C ASP A 167 17.88 -15.93 20.34
N PRO A 168 19.04 -15.96 19.66
CA PRO A 168 19.21 -15.43 18.31
C PRO A 168 18.26 -16.03 17.26
N ARG A 169 17.77 -17.26 17.46
CA ARG A 169 16.81 -17.91 16.54
C ARG A 169 15.47 -17.16 16.47
N LEU A 170 15.17 -16.32 17.46
CA LEU A 170 13.95 -15.50 17.51
C LEU A 170 13.99 -14.26 16.60
N VAL A 171 15.17 -13.89 16.09
CA VAL A 171 15.30 -12.74 15.17
C VAL A 171 14.51 -12.99 13.89
N ARG A 172 14.56 -14.22 13.35
CA ARG A 172 13.83 -14.60 12.13
C ARG A 172 12.30 -14.50 12.29
N PRO A 173 11.63 -15.14 13.26
CA PRO A 173 10.19 -14.99 13.45
C PRO A 173 9.80 -13.54 13.73
N LEU A 174 10.61 -12.77 14.46
CA LEU A 174 10.36 -11.34 14.66
C LEU A 174 10.42 -10.55 13.34
N ALA A 175 11.43 -10.81 12.50
CA ALA A 175 11.59 -10.19 11.19
C ALA A 175 10.46 -10.56 10.21
N LEU A 176 9.83 -11.73 10.39
CA LEU A 176 8.63 -12.13 9.64
C LEU A 176 7.36 -11.47 10.19
N LEU A 177 7.26 -11.31 11.52
CA LEU A 177 6.07 -10.75 12.18
C LEU A 177 5.76 -9.34 11.70
N PHE A 178 6.76 -8.44 11.71
CA PHE A 178 6.56 -7.03 11.37
C PHE A 178 5.92 -6.83 9.99
N PRO A 179 6.54 -7.25 8.87
CA PRO A 179 5.95 -7.05 7.54
C PRO A 179 4.63 -7.81 7.37
N THR A 180 4.49 -9.00 7.96
CA THR A 180 3.25 -9.78 7.89
C THR A 180 2.10 -9.02 8.54
N VAL A 181 2.27 -8.56 9.78
CA VAL A 181 1.22 -7.83 10.50
C VAL A 181 0.97 -6.48 9.85
N ILE A 182 1.99 -5.75 9.39
CA ILE A 182 1.81 -4.49 8.66
C ILE A 182 0.89 -4.69 7.44
N LEU A 183 1.17 -5.73 6.65
CA LEU A 183 0.40 -6.02 5.43
C LEU A 183 -1.03 -6.48 5.74
N LEU A 184 -1.19 -7.45 6.64
CA LEU A 184 -2.51 -8.02 6.95
C LEU A 184 -3.42 -7.01 7.66
N SER A 185 -2.87 -6.22 8.60
CA SER A 185 -3.63 -5.19 9.30
C SER A 185 -3.96 -3.97 8.45
N ALA A 186 -3.29 -3.77 7.30
CA ALA A 186 -3.61 -2.67 6.40
C ALA A 186 -5.09 -2.70 5.99
N GLY A 187 -5.65 -3.90 5.77
CA GLY A 187 -7.06 -4.07 5.38
C GLY A 187 -8.07 -3.52 6.39
N ALA A 188 -7.68 -3.34 7.65
CA ALA A 188 -8.54 -2.80 8.70
C ALA A 188 -8.89 -1.31 8.50
N SER A 189 -8.11 -0.60 7.70
CA SER A 189 -8.16 0.85 7.57
C SER A 189 -8.19 1.27 6.11
N LEU A 190 -9.06 2.23 5.79
CA LEU A 190 -9.17 2.77 4.44
C LEU A 190 -7.86 3.42 3.97
N ILE A 191 -7.10 4.01 4.90
CA ILE A 191 -5.79 4.58 4.60
C ILE A 191 -4.65 3.55 4.73
N GLY A 192 -4.91 2.32 5.18
CA GLY A 192 -3.87 1.34 5.48
C GLY A 192 -2.98 0.98 4.28
N ALA A 193 -3.51 1.06 3.06
CA ALA A 193 -2.77 0.92 1.80
C ALA A 193 -3.39 1.79 0.70
N GLY A 194 -2.56 2.31 -0.21
CA GLY A 194 -3.03 3.13 -1.34
C GLY A 194 -4.03 2.39 -2.25
N ALA A 195 -3.91 1.06 -2.36
CA ALA A 195 -4.85 0.24 -3.12
C ALA A 195 -6.29 0.29 -2.57
N HIS A 196 -6.49 0.54 -1.27
CA HIS A 196 -7.82 0.67 -0.69
C HIS A 196 -8.50 1.97 -1.13
N LEU A 197 -7.74 3.07 -1.18
CA LEU A 197 -8.20 4.34 -1.70
C LEU A 197 -8.57 4.23 -3.19
N LEU A 198 -7.72 3.56 -3.98
CA LEU A 198 -8.01 3.27 -5.38
C LEU A 198 -9.28 2.44 -5.55
N ALA A 199 -9.48 1.42 -4.70
CA ALA A 199 -10.67 0.57 -4.74
C ALA A 199 -11.94 1.37 -4.43
N VAL A 200 -11.95 2.19 -3.38
CA VAL A 200 -13.11 3.04 -3.07
C VAL A 200 -13.38 4.06 -4.17
N GLU A 201 -12.35 4.67 -4.75
CA GLU A 201 -12.51 5.61 -5.85
C GLU A 201 -13.11 4.92 -7.10
N SER A 202 -12.62 3.72 -7.41
CA SER A 202 -13.11 2.91 -8.53
C SER A 202 -14.56 2.46 -8.33
N ILE A 203 -14.93 2.04 -7.10
CA ILE A 203 -16.32 1.71 -6.75
C ILE A 203 -17.21 2.94 -6.90
N ARG A 204 -16.76 4.11 -6.42
CA ARG A 204 -17.48 5.37 -6.55
C ARG A 204 -17.69 5.75 -8.01
N ALA A 205 -16.64 5.68 -8.83
CA ALA A 205 -16.72 6.00 -10.25
C ALA A 205 -17.66 5.05 -11.01
N ALA A 206 -17.70 3.77 -10.64
CA ALA A 206 -18.53 2.77 -11.32
C ALA A 206 -19.99 2.72 -10.85
N THR A 207 -20.26 2.96 -9.56
CA THR A 207 -21.57 2.70 -8.93
C THR A 207 -22.21 3.93 -8.29
N GLY A 208 -21.44 5.00 -8.08
CA GLY A 208 -21.85 6.16 -7.27
C GLY A 208 -21.83 5.91 -5.76
N LEU A 209 -21.60 4.68 -5.30
CA LEU A 209 -21.53 4.35 -3.87
C LEU A 209 -20.30 5.00 -3.24
N ARG A 210 -20.52 5.69 -2.12
CA ARG A 210 -19.45 6.28 -1.32
C ARG A 210 -19.22 5.42 -0.09
N ILE A 211 -18.07 4.74 -0.06
CA ILE A 211 -17.65 3.95 1.10
C ILE A 211 -16.87 4.88 2.03
N GLY A 212 -17.42 5.15 3.21
CA GLY A 212 -16.78 5.95 4.23
C GLY A 212 -15.68 5.19 4.98
N TYR A 213 -14.95 5.92 5.83
CA TYR A 213 -13.91 5.31 6.68
C TYR A 213 -14.48 4.27 7.64
N LEU A 214 -15.63 4.57 8.25
CA LEU A 214 -16.31 3.65 9.18
C LEU A 214 -16.83 2.40 8.46
N ASP A 215 -17.48 2.56 7.30
CA ASP A 215 -17.98 1.43 6.51
C ASP A 215 -16.84 0.47 6.14
N TRP A 216 -15.72 1.03 5.68
CA TRP A 216 -14.52 0.25 5.40
C TRP A 216 -14.00 -0.46 6.64
N ALA A 217 -13.88 0.25 7.77
CA ALA A 217 -13.37 -0.32 9.01
C ALA A 217 -14.27 -1.47 9.52
N LEU A 218 -15.59 -1.34 9.44
CA LEU A 218 -16.53 -2.40 9.85
C LEU A 218 -16.39 -3.67 9.01
N LEU A 219 -16.12 -3.52 7.71
CA LEU A 219 -15.90 -4.66 6.81
C LEU A 219 -14.48 -5.25 6.97
N GLY A 220 -13.48 -4.39 7.04
CA GLY A 220 -12.07 -4.76 6.97
C GLY A 220 -11.45 -5.16 8.31
N LEU A 221 -11.83 -4.52 9.42
CA LEU A 221 -11.20 -4.74 10.73
C LEU A 221 -11.35 -6.18 11.23
N PRO A 222 -12.55 -6.82 11.21
CA PRO A 222 -12.67 -8.20 11.68
C PRO A 222 -11.77 -9.15 10.90
N PHE A 223 -11.75 -9.04 9.58
CA PHE A 223 -10.93 -9.87 8.71
C PHE A 223 -9.43 -9.61 8.93
N ALA A 224 -9.02 -8.35 8.92
CA ALA A 224 -7.62 -7.95 9.09
C ALA A 224 -7.06 -8.35 10.47
N LEU A 225 -7.89 -8.28 11.52
CA LEU A 225 -7.52 -8.71 12.86
C LEU A 225 -7.33 -10.24 12.91
N LEU A 226 -8.31 -11.00 12.40
CA LEU A 226 -8.23 -12.46 12.34
C LEU A 226 -7.03 -12.91 11.52
N ALA A 227 -6.80 -12.30 10.35
CA ALA A 227 -5.66 -12.59 9.50
C ALA A 227 -4.33 -12.26 10.21
N SER A 228 -4.23 -11.10 10.86
CA SER A 228 -3.02 -10.71 11.61
C SER A 228 -2.73 -11.67 12.76
N LEU A 229 -3.77 -12.08 13.50
CA LEU A 229 -3.65 -13.05 14.59
C LEU A 229 -3.25 -14.42 14.05
N ALA A 230 -3.91 -14.91 13.00
CA ALA A 230 -3.57 -16.17 12.35
C ALA A 230 -2.13 -16.16 11.83
N GLY A 231 -1.70 -15.07 11.19
CA GLY A 231 -0.32 -14.89 10.73
C GLY A 231 0.69 -14.95 11.90
N CYS A 232 0.40 -14.26 13.00
CA CYS A 232 1.21 -14.33 14.21
C CYS A 232 1.30 -15.76 14.78
N LEU A 233 0.16 -16.44 14.92
CA LEU A 233 0.09 -17.81 15.45
C LEU A 233 0.82 -18.80 14.53
N LEU A 234 0.70 -18.66 13.21
CA LEU A 234 1.45 -19.48 12.24
C LEU A 234 2.96 -19.23 12.35
N ILE A 235 3.39 -17.97 12.53
CA ILE A 235 4.79 -17.64 12.73
C ILE A 235 5.32 -18.28 14.02
N LEU A 236 4.58 -18.17 15.12
CA LEU A 236 4.91 -18.83 16.38
C LEU A 236 4.96 -20.35 16.23
N TRP A 237 4.01 -20.93 15.49
CA TRP A 237 3.90 -22.38 15.31
C TRP A 237 5.07 -22.95 14.49
N ILE A 238 5.43 -22.29 13.39
CA ILE A 238 6.42 -22.79 12.41
C ILE A 238 7.85 -22.40 12.78
N PHE A 239 8.07 -21.16 13.23
CA PHE A 239 9.42 -20.57 13.32
C PHE A 239 9.94 -20.38 14.75
N VAL A 240 9.09 -20.49 15.78
CA VAL A 240 9.52 -20.39 17.19
C VAL A 240 9.65 -21.78 17.81
N PRO A 241 10.85 -22.18 18.26
CA PRO A 241 11.07 -23.44 18.98
C PRO A 241 10.15 -23.57 20.20
N ALA A 242 9.52 -24.74 20.39
CA ALA A 242 8.51 -24.94 21.43
C ALA A 242 8.99 -24.57 22.85
N GLY A 243 10.24 -24.92 23.19
CA GLY A 243 10.84 -24.60 24.49
C GLY A 243 11.09 -23.10 24.75
N LEU A 244 11.05 -22.26 23.72
CA LEU A 244 11.24 -20.81 23.86
C LEU A 244 9.92 -20.05 24.02
N ARG A 245 8.77 -20.66 23.70
CA ARG A 245 7.46 -19.97 23.69
C ARG A 245 7.01 -19.45 25.05
N SER A 246 7.41 -20.14 26.12
CA SER A 246 7.09 -19.77 27.51
C SER A 246 8.18 -18.93 28.18
N VAL A 247 9.34 -18.75 27.53
CA VAL A 247 10.42 -17.92 28.05
C VAL A 247 9.95 -16.48 28.16
N ARG A 248 10.33 -15.82 29.24
CA ARG A 248 10.00 -14.41 29.45
C ARG A 248 11.03 -13.55 28.75
N ILE A 249 10.57 -12.61 27.94
CA ILE A 249 11.42 -11.54 27.42
C ILE A 249 11.48 -10.47 28.49
N VAL A 250 12.71 -10.07 28.84
CA VAL A 250 12.99 -8.82 29.54
C VAL A 250 13.67 -7.94 28.52
N ALA A 251 12.96 -6.92 28.03
CA ALA A 251 13.60 -5.96 27.17
C ALA A 251 14.57 -5.09 27.97
N PRO A 252 15.65 -4.58 27.34
CA PRO A 252 16.51 -3.58 27.95
C PRO A 252 15.66 -2.44 28.50
N GLU A 253 16.10 -1.87 29.61
CA GLU A 253 15.45 -0.72 30.22
C GLU A 253 15.32 0.38 29.15
N ALA A 254 14.07 0.63 28.72
CA ALA A 254 13.83 1.60 27.67
C ALA A 254 14.29 2.96 28.19
N ALA A 255 15.23 3.60 27.47
CA ALA A 255 15.76 4.91 27.82
C ALA A 255 14.61 5.86 28.21
N GLU A 256 14.76 6.57 29.32
CA GLU A 256 13.74 7.50 29.77
C GLU A 256 13.45 8.54 28.69
N ILE A 257 12.18 8.62 28.26
CA ILE A 257 11.72 9.62 27.30
C ILE A 257 11.66 10.96 28.02
N PRO A 258 12.38 12.02 27.61
CA PRO A 258 12.30 13.34 28.27
C PRO A 258 10.87 13.87 28.43
N ASP A 259 10.59 14.63 29.50
CA ASP A 259 9.23 15.11 29.83
C ASP A 259 8.62 16.03 28.77
N ASP A 260 9.44 16.88 28.16
CA ASP A 260 9.05 17.75 27.05
C ASP A 260 8.60 16.92 25.83
N LEU A 261 9.34 15.85 25.52
CA LEU A 261 8.98 14.91 24.46
C LEU A 261 7.71 14.12 24.80
N ARG A 262 7.53 13.71 26.07
CA ARG A 262 6.28 13.08 26.54
C ARG A 262 5.08 14.01 26.39
N ALA A 263 5.22 15.29 26.72
CA ALA A 263 4.17 16.29 26.56
C ALA A 263 3.85 16.56 25.07
N ARG A 264 4.88 16.63 24.22
CA ARG A 264 4.73 16.74 22.76
C ARG A 264 3.98 15.56 22.17
N GLN A 265 4.41 14.33 22.48
CA GLN A 265 3.76 13.10 22.05
C GLN A 265 2.29 13.02 22.49
N ARG A 266 1.96 13.44 23.72
CA ARG A 266 0.57 13.48 24.20
C ARG A 266 -0.29 14.44 23.37
N ARG A 267 0.22 15.64 23.08
CA ARG A 267 -0.48 16.62 22.24
C ARG A 267 -0.73 16.09 20.83
N ILE A 268 0.27 15.46 20.22
CA ILE A 268 0.14 14.81 18.90
C ILE A 268 -0.93 13.71 18.96
N ALA A 269 -0.89 12.83 19.96
CA ALA A 269 -1.86 11.76 20.12
C ALA A 269 -3.31 12.27 20.25
N ILE A 270 -3.52 13.39 20.94
CA ILE A 270 -4.85 14.03 21.03
C ILE A 270 -5.31 14.49 19.64
N VAL A 271 -4.47 15.18 18.88
CA VAL A 271 -4.83 15.63 17.52
C VAL A 271 -5.15 14.45 16.61
N LEU A 272 -4.37 13.37 16.68
CA LEU A 272 -4.66 12.14 15.94
C LEU A 272 -6.00 11.51 16.33
N ALA A 273 -6.29 11.44 17.63
CA ALA A 273 -7.56 10.92 18.12
C ALA A 273 -8.75 11.75 17.62
N LEU A 274 -8.58 13.08 17.53
CA LEU A 274 -9.59 13.98 16.95
C LEU A 274 -9.77 13.74 15.45
N VAL A 275 -8.68 13.60 14.68
CA VAL A 275 -8.73 13.30 13.24
C VAL A 275 -9.45 11.96 12.99
N VAL A 276 -9.09 10.92 13.72
CA VAL A 276 -9.75 9.61 13.61
C VAL A 276 -11.21 9.69 14.05
N GLY A 277 -11.50 10.43 15.13
CA GLY A 277 -12.87 10.68 15.58
C GLY A 277 -13.72 11.32 14.47
N LEU A 278 -13.20 12.36 13.82
CA LEU A 278 -13.85 13.03 12.69
C LEU A 278 -14.05 12.11 11.48
N TRP A 279 -13.13 11.17 11.21
CA TRP A 279 -13.35 10.16 10.17
C TRP A 279 -14.47 9.19 10.53
N LEU A 280 -14.53 8.72 11.77
CA LEU A 280 -15.56 7.80 12.25
C LEU A 280 -16.94 8.47 12.26
N THR A 281 -17.00 9.77 12.54
CA THR A 281 -18.23 10.56 12.55
C THR A 281 -18.52 11.29 11.23
N ALA A 282 -17.81 10.98 10.15
CA ALA A 282 -17.93 11.67 8.86
C ALA A 282 -19.38 11.73 8.35
N GLY A 283 -20.18 10.68 8.60
CA GLY A 283 -21.60 10.65 8.26
C GLY A 283 -22.48 11.65 9.00
N LEU A 284 -22.04 12.19 10.14
CA LEU A 284 -22.79 13.16 10.95
C LEU A 284 -22.56 14.62 10.52
N HIS A 285 -21.35 14.95 10.05
CA HIS A 285 -20.96 16.34 9.73
C HIS A 285 -20.58 16.55 8.25
N GLY A 286 -20.47 15.50 7.45
CA GLY A 286 -20.21 15.58 6.01
C GLY A 286 -18.81 16.08 5.62
N LEU A 287 -17.85 16.11 6.55
CA LEU A 287 -16.48 16.53 6.22
C LEU A 287 -15.74 15.36 5.55
N GLY A 288 -15.19 15.62 4.36
CA GLY A 288 -14.42 14.64 3.60
C GLY A 288 -13.16 14.16 4.33
N ILE A 289 -12.73 12.94 4.04
CA ILE A 289 -11.63 12.27 4.73
C ILE A 289 -10.32 13.03 4.49
N ALA A 290 -10.09 13.45 3.23
CA ALA A 290 -8.90 14.23 2.86
C ALA A 290 -8.86 15.60 3.54
N LEU A 291 -9.99 16.29 3.64
CA LEU A 291 -10.08 17.60 4.27
C LEU A 291 -9.74 17.50 5.77
N THR A 292 -10.33 16.53 6.46
CA THR A 292 -10.03 16.25 7.87
C THR A 292 -8.55 15.91 8.07
N ALA A 293 -7.97 15.10 7.18
CA ALA A 293 -6.54 14.77 7.21
C ALA A 293 -5.66 16.01 7.02
N LEU A 294 -6.03 16.89 6.07
CA LEU A 294 -5.30 18.12 5.78
C LEU A 294 -5.32 19.08 6.95
N ILE A 295 -6.48 19.28 7.59
CA ILE A 295 -6.59 20.09 8.82
C ILE A 295 -5.67 19.52 9.89
N GLY A 296 -5.71 18.21 10.12
CA GLY A 296 -4.83 17.53 11.08
C GLY A 296 -3.34 17.73 10.77
N ALA A 297 -2.95 17.56 9.50
CA ALA A 297 -1.58 17.75 9.04
C ALA A 297 -1.11 19.20 9.25
N LEU A 298 -1.92 20.19 8.88
CA LEU A 298 -1.61 21.61 9.06
C LEU A 298 -1.45 21.97 10.54
N VAL A 299 -2.35 21.50 11.41
CA VAL A 299 -2.23 21.68 12.86
C VAL A 299 -0.92 21.07 13.37
N LEU A 300 -0.61 19.83 12.98
CA LEU A 300 0.60 19.12 13.43
C LEU A 300 1.91 19.73 12.91
N LEU A 301 1.87 20.50 11.81
CA LEU A 301 3.04 21.24 11.31
C LEU A 301 3.37 22.49 12.13
N THR A 302 2.44 22.98 12.95
CA THR A 302 2.67 24.18 13.78
C THR A 302 3.46 23.88 15.05
N LYS A 303 4.04 24.92 15.66
CA LYS A 303 4.47 24.85 17.06
C LYS A 303 3.22 24.82 17.95
N PRO A 304 3.16 23.96 18.98
CA PRO A 304 4.28 23.23 19.59
C PRO A 304 4.41 21.76 19.15
N PHE A 305 3.72 21.34 18.09
CA PHE A 305 3.71 19.95 17.63
C PHE A 305 4.96 19.58 16.83
N THR A 306 5.47 20.50 16.01
CA THR A 306 6.67 20.29 15.20
C THR A 306 7.64 21.45 15.40
N PRO A 307 8.83 21.21 16.00
CA PRO A 307 9.85 22.25 16.17
C PRO A 307 10.70 22.45 14.91
N ARG A 308 10.71 21.45 14.00
CA ARG A 308 11.46 21.48 12.73
C ARG A 308 10.82 22.40 11.70
N LYS A 309 11.60 22.76 10.68
CA LYS A 309 11.09 23.53 9.53
C LYS A 309 10.11 22.67 8.73
N THR A 310 9.01 23.27 8.29
CA THR A 310 7.96 22.59 7.49
C THR A 310 8.52 21.90 6.25
N LYS A 311 9.54 22.50 5.60
CA LYS A 311 10.25 21.92 4.44
C LYS A 311 10.87 20.55 4.75
N GLU A 312 11.33 20.32 5.98
CA GLU A 312 11.86 19.02 6.38
C GLU A 312 10.78 17.95 6.48
N MET A 313 9.57 18.33 6.91
CA MET A 313 8.43 17.41 6.98
C MET A 313 7.93 17.06 5.58
N PHE A 314 7.85 18.02 4.67
CA PHE A 314 7.45 17.79 3.28
C PHE A 314 8.43 16.89 2.50
N ARG A 315 9.71 16.84 2.88
CA ARG A 315 10.68 15.90 2.26
C ARG A 315 10.35 14.42 2.51
N ALA A 316 9.52 14.12 3.50
CA ALA A 316 9.07 12.75 3.78
C ALA A 316 7.90 12.32 2.89
N VAL A 317 7.33 13.24 2.09
CA VAL A 317 6.25 12.92 1.15
C VAL A 317 6.81 12.13 -0.02
N ASP A 318 6.24 10.95 -0.26
CA ASP A 318 6.60 10.11 -1.39
C ASP A 318 5.87 10.59 -2.65
N VAL A 319 6.50 11.51 -3.38
CA VAL A 319 5.97 12.05 -4.64
C VAL A 319 5.83 10.96 -5.70
N GLU A 320 6.68 9.94 -5.66
CA GLU A 320 6.62 8.81 -6.59
C GLU A 320 5.31 8.04 -6.40
N LEU A 321 4.94 7.73 -5.15
CA LEU A 321 3.67 7.08 -4.85
C LEU A 321 2.45 7.94 -5.22
N LEU A 322 2.53 9.27 -4.99
CA LEU A 322 1.45 10.18 -5.38
C LEU A 322 1.20 10.14 -6.90
N LEU A 323 2.27 10.27 -7.69
CA LEU A 323 2.19 10.23 -9.15
C LEU A 323 1.73 8.88 -9.66
N TYR A 324 2.23 7.79 -9.07
CA TYR A 324 1.79 6.44 -9.39
C TYR A 324 0.29 6.28 -9.14
N MET A 325 -0.21 6.70 -7.97
CA MET A 325 -1.62 6.53 -7.64
C MET A 325 -2.52 7.38 -8.54
N ALA A 326 -2.16 8.64 -8.81
CA ALA A 326 -2.88 9.47 -9.78
C ALA A 326 -2.95 8.80 -11.17
N ALA A 327 -1.81 8.30 -11.67
CA ALA A 327 -1.76 7.63 -12.96
C ALA A 327 -2.61 6.34 -12.99
N THR A 328 -2.59 5.53 -11.92
CA THR A 328 -3.42 4.31 -11.87
C THR A 328 -4.92 4.59 -11.82
N VAL A 329 -5.35 5.68 -11.15
CA VAL A 329 -6.75 6.13 -11.20
C VAL A 329 -7.13 6.51 -12.64
N LEU A 330 -6.27 7.22 -13.36
CA LEU A 330 -6.50 7.57 -14.77
C LEU A 330 -6.57 6.34 -15.69
N LEU A 331 -5.72 5.33 -15.46
CA LEU A 331 -5.79 4.05 -16.18
C LEU A 331 -7.13 3.34 -15.92
N ALA A 332 -7.58 3.29 -14.67
CA ALA A 332 -8.87 2.70 -14.31
C ALA A 332 -10.04 3.49 -14.92
N GLN A 333 -10.00 4.82 -14.86
CA GLN A 333 -11.01 5.69 -15.44
C GLN A 333 -11.10 5.52 -16.96
N ALA A 334 -9.98 5.43 -17.67
CA ALA A 334 -9.95 5.16 -19.10
C ALA A 334 -10.61 3.81 -19.44
N MET A 335 -10.33 2.77 -18.65
CA MET A 335 -10.94 1.45 -18.83
C MET A 335 -12.47 1.50 -18.67
N THR A 336 -12.96 2.22 -17.64
CA THR A 336 -14.40 2.33 -17.36
C THR A 336 -15.15 3.23 -18.34
N GLN A 337 -14.56 4.37 -18.73
CA GLN A 337 -15.19 5.30 -19.68
C GLN A 337 -15.32 4.69 -21.09
N THR A 338 -14.35 3.87 -21.48
CA THR A 338 -14.37 3.20 -22.79
C THR A 338 -15.15 1.90 -22.81
N GLY A 339 -15.53 1.36 -21.64
CA GLY A 339 -16.22 0.07 -21.50
C GLY A 339 -15.31 -1.15 -21.65
N ALA A 340 -13.99 -0.95 -21.70
CA ALA A 340 -12.99 -2.01 -21.79
C ALA A 340 -13.03 -2.97 -20.58
N ASP A 341 -13.31 -2.44 -19.39
CA ASP A 341 -13.50 -3.23 -18.17
C ASP A 341 -14.70 -4.18 -18.25
N ARG A 342 -15.84 -3.71 -18.76
CA ARG A 342 -17.06 -4.50 -18.96
C ARG A 342 -16.85 -5.60 -19.97
N TRP A 343 -16.18 -5.31 -21.08
CA TRP A 343 -15.84 -6.31 -22.08
C TRP A 343 -14.95 -7.41 -21.49
N LEU A 344 -13.91 -7.04 -20.72
CA LEU A 344 -13.02 -8.00 -20.07
C LEU A 344 -13.78 -8.85 -19.04
N ALA A 345 -14.67 -8.23 -18.26
CA ALA A 345 -15.51 -8.93 -17.30
C ALA A 345 -16.47 -9.91 -17.98
N GLN A 346 -17.11 -9.52 -19.08
CA GLN A 346 -18.00 -10.40 -19.85
C GLN A 346 -17.23 -11.56 -20.48
N ALA A 347 -16.03 -11.32 -21.02
CA ALA A 347 -15.17 -12.37 -21.53
C ALA A 347 -14.78 -13.38 -20.44
N ALA A 348 -14.42 -12.91 -19.23
CA ALA A 348 -14.09 -13.77 -18.11
C ALA A 348 -15.29 -14.58 -17.59
N ILE A 349 -16.46 -13.95 -17.47
CA ILE A 349 -17.70 -14.61 -17.03
C ILE A 349 -18.21 -15.59 -18.10
N GLY A 350 -18.04 -15.28 -19.38
CA GLY A 350 -18.47 -16.14 -20.49
C GLY A 350 -17.76 -17.49 -20.56
N VAL A 351 -16.63 -17.65 -19.88
CA VAL A 351 -15.94 -18.95 -19.72
C VAL A 351 -16.64 -19.84 -18.69
N LEU A 352 -17.41 -19.25 -17.76
CA LEU A 352 -18.14 -20.02 -16.76
C LEU A 352 -19.43 -20.62 -17.34
N PRO A 353 -19.81 -21.85 -16.92
CA PRO A 353 -21.14 -22.37 -17.14
C PRO A 353 -22.21 -21.40 -16.62
N ALA A 354 -23.35 -21.28 -17.33
CA ALA A 354 -24.42 -20.35 -16.99
C ALA A 354 -24.94 -20.50 -15.54
N SER A 355 -24.92 -21.73 -15.00
CA SER A 355 -25.29 -22.02 -13.60
C SER A 355 -24.34 -21.42 -12.58
N LEU A 356 -23.05 -21.32 -12.89
CA LEU A 356 -22.03 -20.72 -12.03
C LEU A 356 -21.99 -19.19 -12.19
N ALA A 357 -22.14 -18.70 -13.42
CA ALA A 357 -22.14 -17.27 -13.75
C ALA A 357 -23.24 -16.47 -13.02
N GLN A 358 -24.40 -17.09 -12.76
CA GLN A 358 -25.51 -16.47 -12.04
C GLN A 358 -25.39 -16.58 -10.51
N SER A 359 -24.44 -17.37 -9.99
CA SER A 359 -24.30 -17.57 -8.55
C SER A 359 -23.31 -16.57 -7.94
N LEU A 360 -23.81 -15.71 -7.05
CA LEU A 360 -22.98 -14.76 -6.31
C LEU A 360 -21.76 -15.43 -5.62
N PRO A 361 -21.90 -16.62 -4.99
CA PRO A 361 -20.75 -17.29 -4.37
C PRO A 361 -19.69 -17.73 -5.38
N ALA A 362 -20.05 -18.25 -6.56
CA ALA A 362 -19.06 -18.67 -7.53
C ALA A 362 -18.32 -17.48 -8.13
N VAL A 363 -19.01 -16.35 -8.37
CA VAL A 363 -18.37 -15.11 -8.79
C VAL A 363 -17.40 -14.60 -7.71
N ALA A 364 -17.79 -14.62 -6.44
CA ALA A 364 -16.93 -14.23 -5.33
C ALA A 364 -15.68 -15.14 -5.22
N VAL A 365 -15.85 -16.46 -5.38
CA VAL A 365 -14.74 -17.42 -5.40
C VAL A 365 -13.82 -17.18 -6.60
N LEU A 366 -14.37 -16.98 -7.80
CA LEU A 366 -13.58 -16.67 -8.99
C LEU A 366 -12.74 -15.40 -8.79
N LEU A 367 -13.36 -14.32 -8.30
CA LEU A 367 -12.66 -13.07 -8.01
C LEU A 367 -11.58 -13.26 -6.94
N SER A 368 -11.85 -14.07 -5.91
CA SER A 368 -10.87 -14.40 -4.88
C SER A 368 -9.69 -15.18 -5.45
N VAL A 369 -9.93 -16.16 -6.32
CA VAL A 369 -8.89 -16.94 -6.99
C VAL A 369 -8.05 -16.05 -7.90
N ILE A 370 -8.68 -15.17 -8.69
CA ILE A 370 -7.98 -14.21 -9.54
C ILE A 370 -7.13 -13.27 -8.69
N ALA A 371 -7.65 -12.75 -7.58
CA ALA A 371 -6.92 -11.87 -6.68
C ALA A 371 -5.71 -12.56 -6.04
N VAL A 372 -5.88 -13.81 -5.58
CA VAL A 372 -4.77 -14.62 -5.02
C VAL A 372 -3.73 -14.92 -6.09
N ALA A 373 -4.17 -15.36 -7.28
CA ALA A 373 -3.27 -15.63 -8.40
C ALA A 373 -2.50 -14.36 -8.80
N ALA A 374 -3.15 -13.20 -8.85
CA ALA A 374 -2.51 -11.93 -9.11
C ALA A 374 -1.41 -11.65 -8.09
N HIS A 375 -1.65 -11.87 -6.79
CA HIS A 375 -0.62 -11.70 -5.76
C HIS A 375 0.52 -12.72 -5.83
N LEU A 376 0.24 -13.97 -6.21
CA LEU A 376 1.27 -15.03 -6.35
C LEU A 376 2.13 -14.84 -7.60
N LEU A 377 1.53 -14.37 -8.69
CA LEU A 377 2.20 -14.14 -9.98
C LEU A 377 2.93 -12.80 -10.03
N SER A 378 2.54 -11.83 -9.19
CA SER A 378 3.19 -10.52 -9.15
C SER A 378 4.62 -10.65 -8.61
N PRO A 379 5.66 -10.33 -9.40
CA PRO A 379 7.06 -10.59 -9.06
C PRO A 379 7.60 -9.54 -8.09
N HIS A 380 6.95 -9.34 -6.94
CA HIS A 380 7.42 -8.40 -5.90
C HIS A 380 8.50 -9.00 -4.98
N ALA A 381 8.78 -10.30 -5.11
CA ALA A 381 9.88 -10.96 -4.42
C ALA A 381 11.14 -11.03 -5.30
N ARG A 382 11.76 -9.88 -5.61
CA ARG A 382 13.19 -9.87 -5.95
C ARG A 382 13.97 -9.42 -4.72
N PRO A 383 14.56 -10.34 -3.94
CA PRO A 383 15.46 -9.97 -2.86
C PRO A 383 16.74 -9.42 -3.50
N GLY A 384 16.88 -8.10 -3.53
CA GLY A 384 18.02 -7.47 -4.17
C GLY A 384 17.77 -6.03 -4.60
N ARG A 385 17.31 -5.17 -3.69
CA ARG A 385 17.64 -3.75 -3.76
C ARG A 385 18.62 -3.46 -2.65
N ARG A 386 19.86 -3.18 -3.07
CA ARG A 386 20.97 -2.74 -2.25
C ARG A 386 20.55 -1.47 -1.50
N CYS A 387 20.62 -1.52 -0.17
CA CYS A 387 21.06 -0.36 0.60
C CYS A 387 22.52 -0.06 0.28
#